data_AF-A0A7V9KZ98-F1
#
_entry.id   AF-A0A7V9KZ98-F1
#
_cell.length_a   1.000
_cell.length_b   1.000
_cell.length_c   1.000
_cell.angle_alpha   90.00
_cell.angle_beta   90.00
_cell.angle_gamma   90.00
#
_symmetry.space_group_name_H-M   'P 1'
#
loop_
_entity.id
_entity.type
_entity.pdbx_description
1 polymer ?
#
loop_
_entity_poly.entity_id
_entity_poly.type
_entity_poly.pdbx_seq_one_letter_code
_entity_poly.pdbx_strand_id
1 'polypeptide(L)'
;MPLLAATLGVLGGVGGAFVGGSVANEGQDRRFERERAAEIQDLRLDEYSTFIGAAQEVVGKYTSGSGDAEVRAALVRLSIAQARVAFIRENAEVEEAADALVRTLGDGEGSTEQQLANYRQAADNFLGAARDEIGTTNP
;
A
#
# COMPACT_ATOMS: atom_id res chain seq x y z
N MET A 1 -48.31 -44.49 -27.54
CA MET A 1 -47.31 -44.14 -28.58
C MET A 1 -48.04 -44.16 -29.92
N PRO A 2 -48.06 -43.08 -30.73
CA PRO A 2 -46.83 -42.46 -31.25
C PRO A 2 -46.80 -40.91 -31.37
N LEU A 3 -45.55 -40.42 -31.33
CA LEU A 3 -44.92 -39.34 -32.11
C LEU A 3 -45.51 -37.91 -32.09
N LEU A 4 -44.88 -37.09 -31.24
CA LEU A 4 -44.79 -35.64 -31.31
C LEU A 4 -44.21 -35.19 -32.66
N ALA A 5 -45.01 -34.54 -33.48
CA ALA A 5 -44.55 -33.76 -34.61
C ALA A 5 -45.41 -32.49 -34.72
N ALA A 6 -44.77 -31.33 -34.51
CA ALA A 6 -44.98 -30.06 -35.23
C ALA A 6 -44.58 -28.87 -34.35
N THR A 7 -43.32 -28.49 -34.52
CA THR A 7 -42.79 -27.13 -34.58
C THR A 7 -43.75 -25.94 -34.69
N LEU A 8 -43.36 -24.89 -33.95
CA LEU A 8 -43.30 -23.44 -34.28
C LEU A 8 -44.46 -22.50 -33.90
N GLY A 9 -44.04 -21.42 -33.22
CA GLY A 9 -44.78 -20.17 -32.96
C GLY A 9 -44.27 -19.50 -31.68
N VAL A 10 -43.00 -19.13 -31.54
CA VAL A 10 -42.49 -17.77 -31.86
C VAL A 10 -43.45 -16.69 -31.36
N LEU A 11 -43.26 -16.16 -30.14
CA LEU A 11 -43.65 -14.81 -29.69
C LEU A 11 -43.42 -14.61 -28.17
N GLY A 12 -42.18 -14.81 -27.70
CA GLY A 12 -41.88 -14.66 -26.28
C GLY A 12 -40.42 -14.34 -26.01
N GLY A 13 -40.02 -13.08 -26.20
CA GLY A 13 -38.92 -12.51 -25.41
C GLY A 13 -37.52 -12.58 -26.00
N VAL A 14 -37.32 -12.07 -27.22
CA VAL A 14 -35.98 -11.63 -27.68
C VAL A 14 -35.42 -10.46 -26.84
N GLY A 15 -36.18 -9.94 -25.87
CA GLY A 15 -35.73 -8.88 -24.94
C GLY A 15 -34.88 -9.35 -23.74
N GLY A 16 -34.62 -10.64 -23.56
CA GLY A 16 -33.89 -11.15 -22.38
C GLY A 16 -32.37 -11.12 -22.48
N ALA A 17 -31.81 -11.16 -23.70
CA ALA A 17 -30.37 -11.25 -23.90
C ALA A 17 -29.65 -9.88 -23.94
N PHE A 18 -30.39 -8.79 -24.13
CA PHE A 18 -29.79 -7.45 -24.29
C PHE A 18 -29.57 -6.70 -22.96
N VAL A 19 -30.29 -7.07 -21.90
CA VAL A 19 -30.12 -6.46 -20.56
C VAL A 19 -29.01 -7.14 -19.75
N GLY A 20 -28.65 -8.38 -20.09
CA GLY A 20 -27.59 -9.13 -19.40
C GLY A 20 -26.18 -8.62 -19.70
N GLY A 21 -25.92 -8.09 -20.89
CA GLY A 21 -24.60 -7.62 -21.30
C GLY A 21 -24.15 -6.34 -20.60
N SER A 22 -25.03 -5.35 -20.45
CA SER A 22 -24.68 -4.08 -19.78
C SER A 22 -24.54 -4.23 -18.26
N VAL A 23 -25.40 -5.05 -17.63
CA VAL A 23 -25.33 -5.33 -16.18
C VAL A 23 -24.17 -6.27 -15.84
N ALA A 24 -23.82 -7.22 -16.73
CA ALA A 24 -22.62 -8.05 -16.55
C ALA A 24 -21.33 -7.24 -16.70
N ASN A 25 -21.28 -6.27 -17.62
CA ASN A 25 -20.11 -5.42 -17.81
C ASN A 25 -19.89 -4.47 -16.62
N GLU A 26 -20.94 -3.78 -16.16
CA GLU A 26 -20.85 -2.92 -14.97
C GLU A 26 -20.59 -3.70 -13.67
N GLY A 27 -21.01 -4.97 -13.60
CA GLY A 27 -20.75 -5.85 -12.47
C GLY A 27 -19.32 -6.41 -12.44
N GLN A 28 -18.72 -6.63 -13.62
CA GLN A 28 -17.32 -7.03 -13.77
C GLN A 28 -16.38 -5.84 -13.55
N ASP A 29 -16.67 -4.68 -14.14
CA ASP A 29 -15.87 -3.45 -13.97
C ASP A 29 -15.77 -3.06 -12.49
N ARG A 30 -16.90 -3.05 -11.77
CA ARG A 30 -16.94 -2.78 -10.32
C ARG A 30 -16.26 -3.86 -9.46
N ARG A 31 -16.04 -5.07 -9.97
CA ARG A 31 -15.26 -6.11 -9.28
C ARG A 31 -13.77 -5.90 -9.52
N PHE A 32 -13.38 -5.66 -10.76
CA PHE A 32 -11.99 -5.35 -11.11
C PHE A 32 -11.47 -4.10 -10.40
N GLU A 33 -12.29 -3.04 -10.29
CA GLU A 33 -11.92 -1.83 -9.54
C GLU A 33 -11.69 -2.12 -8.06
N ARG A 34 -12.54 -2.94 -7.43
CA ARG A 34 -12.39 -3.32 -6.02
C ARG A 34 -11.19 -4.23 -5.79
N GLU A 35 -10.96 -5.20 -6.66
CA GLU A 35 -9.80 -6.09 -6.61
C GLU A 35 -8.51 -5.30 -6.76
N ARG A 36 -8.47 -4.33 -7.69
CA ARG A 36 -7.32 -3.45 -7.91
C ARG A 36 -7.07 -2.52 -6.73
N ALA A 37 -8.13 -1.96 -6.13
CA ALA A 37 -8.01 -1.12 -4.94
C ALA A 37 -7.46 -1.90 -3.75
N ALA A 38 -7.94 -3.13 -3.54
CA ALA A 38 -7.42 -4.02 -2.51
C ALA A 38 -5.96 -4.41 -2.76
N GLU A 39 -5.58 -4.74 -4.00
CA GLU A 39 -4.19 -5.08 -4.36
C GLU A 39 -3.23 -3.91 -4.11
N ILE A 40 -3.65 -2.68 -4.43
CA ILE A 40 -2.86 -1.48 -4.13
C ILE A 40 -2.75 -1.26 -2.62
N GLN A 41 -3.83 -1.48 -1.86
CA GLN A 41 -3.81 -1.36 -0.41
C GLN A 41 -2.87 -2.39 0.24
N ASP A 42 -2.88 -3.63 -0.23
CA ASP A 42 -1.97 -4.69 0.22
C ASP A 42 -0.51 -4.33 -0.11
N LEU A 43 -0.26 -3.80 -1.31
CA LEU A 43 1.06 -3.31 -1.71
C LEU A 43 1.52 -2.15 -0.80
N ARG A 44 0.63 -1.22 -0.46
CA ARG A 44 0.92 -0.12 0.47
C ARG A 44 1.31 -0.63 1.84
N LEU A 45 0.54 -1.56 2.40
CA LEU A 45 0.83 -2.19 3.67
C LEU A 45 2.23 -2.85 3.69
N ASP A 46 2.55 -3.61 2.65
CA ASP A 46 3.84 -4.31 2.54
C ASP A 46 5.03 -3.33 2.45
N GLU A 47 4.92 -2.31 1.60
CA GLU A 47 6.02 -1.35 1.39
C GLU A 47 6.18 -0.39 2.59
N TYR A 48 5.08 0.01 3.26
CA TYR A 48 5.15 0.82 4.48
C TYR A 48 5.76 0.03 5.65
N SER A 49 5.42 -1.25 5.77
CA SER A 49 6.06 -2.16 6.71
C SER A 49 7.56 -2.32 6.43
N THR A 50 7.92 -2.50 5.15
CA THR A 50 9.31 -2.61 4.71
C THR A 50 10.11 -1.36 5.02
N PHE A 51 9.54 -0.17 4.82
CA PHE A 51 10.17 1.10 5.15
C PHE A 51 10.43 1.25 6.66
N ILE A 52 9.45 0.94 7.51
CA ILE A 52 9.65 0.96 8.97
C ILE A 52 10.68 -0.09 9.41
N GLY A 53 10.67 -1.28 8.83
CA GLY A 53 11.68 -2.31 9.10
C GLY A 53 13.09 -1.84 8.77
N ALA A 54 13.27 -1.15 7.63
CA ALA A 54 14.57 -0.57 7.26
C ALA A 54 15.00 0.55 8.22
N ALA A 55 14.06 1.40 8.68
CA ALA A 55 14.34 2.44 9.66
C ALA A 55 14.77 1.84 11.01
N GLN A 56 14.09 0.79 11.46
CA GLN A 56 14.45 0.03 12.67
C GLN A 56 15.84 -0.60 12.55
N GLU A 57 16.19 -1.12 11.37
CA GLU A 57 17.53 -1.66 11.13
C GLU A 57 18.60 -0.59 11.35
N VAL A 58 18.43 0.61 10.81
CA VAL A 58 19.37 1.73 10.99
C VAL A 58 19.56 2.06 12.48
N VAL A 59 18.46 2.18 13.23
CA VAL A 59 18.51 2.42 14.69
C VAL A 59 19.22 1.27 15.41
N GLY A 60 18.93 0.03 15.02
CA GLY A 60 19.58 -1.16 15.56
C GLY A 60 21.09 -1.10 15.36
N LYS A 61 21.55 -0.67 14.17
CA LYS A 61 22.97 -0.51 13.85
C LYS A 61 23.66 0.59 14.66
N TYR A 62 23.00 1.74 14.85
CA TYR A 62 23.52 2.80 15.72
C TYR A 62 23.65 2.33 17.17
N THR A 63 22.62 1.67 17.70
CA THR A 63 22.59 1.24 19.11
C THR A 63 23.48 0.04 19.40
N SER A 64 23.76 -0.82 18.42
CA SER A 64 24.71 -1.94 18.56
C SER A 64 26.17 -1.51 18.41
N GLY A 65 26.44 -0.24 18.10
CA GLY A 65 27.80 0.22 17.80
C GLY A 65 28.40 -0.43 16.55
N SER A 66 27.56 -0.75 15.56
CA SER A 66 28.02 -1.29 14.28
C SER A 66 28.96 -0.31 13.58
N GLY A 67 29.91 -0.83 12.80
CA GLY A 67 30.83 0.02 12.05
C GLY A 67 30.13 0.85 10.96
N ASP A 68 30.74 1.98 10.59
CA ASP A 68 30.21 2.94 9.61
C ASP A 68 29.72 2.31 8.29
N ALA A 69 30.42 1.27 7.81
CA ALA A 69 30.05 0.59 6.57
C ALA A 69 28.69 -0.12 6.68
N GLU A 70 28.39 -0.73 7.82
CA GLU A 70 27.11 -1.38 8.06
C GLU A 70 25.98 -0.38 8.23
N VAL A 71 26.24 0.73 8.94
CA VAL A 71 25.28 1.84 9.09
C VAL A 71 24.95 2.43 7.72
N ARG A 72 25.95 2.72 6.89
CA ARG A 72 25.74 3.22 5.52
C ARG A 72 24.95 2.23 4.66
N ALA A 73 25.22 0.93 4.76
CA ALA A 73 24.46 -0.08 4.04
C ALA A 73 22.97 -0.09 4.47
N ALA A 74 22.69 0.04 5.76
CA ALA A 74 21.33 0.16 6.28
C ALA A 74 20.64 1.46 5.81
N LEU A 75 21.36 2.59 5.80
CA LEU A 75 20.83 3.86 5.28
C LEU A 75 20.50 3.80 3.78
N VAL A 76 21.29 3.09 2.98
CA VAL A 76 20.97 2.85 1.56
C VAL A 76 19.69 2.04 1.41
N ARG A 77 19.51 0.98 2.21
CA ARG A 77 18.26 0.20 2.21
C ARG A 77 17.05 1.03 2.62
N LEU A 78 17.21 1.88 3.63
CA LEU A 78 16.19 2.83 4.06
C LEU A 78 15.80 3.79 2.93
N SER A 79 16.78 4.35 2.21
CA SER A 79 16.52 5.24 1.06
C SER A 79 15.80 4.53 -0.09
N ILE A 80 16.15 3.26 -0.36
CA ILE A 80 15.44 2.44 -1.36
C ILE A 80 13.98 2.23 -0.94
N ALA A 81 13.74 1.90 0.33
CA ALA A 81 12.38 1.71 0.84
C ALA A 81 11.57 3.02 0.81
N GLN A 82 12.17 4.16 1.15
CA GLN A 82 11.55 5.48 1.02
C GLN A 82 11.12 5.79 -0.41
N ALA A 83 11.96 5.47 -1.40
CA ALA A 83 11.60 5.65 -2.81
C ALA A 83 10.38 4.81 -3.19
N ARG A 84 10.25 3.59 -2.66
CA ARG A 84 9.05 2.76 -2.88
C ARG A 84 7.80 3.39 -2.29
N VAL A 85 7.87 3.88 -1.05
CA VAL A 85 6.79 4.67 -0.43
C VAL A 85 6.35 5.82 -1.35
N ALA A 86 7.30 6.59 -1.89
CA ALA A 86 7.00 7.70 -2.79
C ALA A 86 6.26 7.27 -4.08
N PHE A 87 6.46 6.04 -4.56
CA PHE A 87 5.78 5.53 -5.77
C PHE A 87 4.35 5.05 -5.52
N ILE A 88 4.04 4.57 -4.31
CA ILE A 88 2.77 3.89 -4.01
C ILE A 88 1.82 4.73 -3.15
N ARG A 89 2.32 5.80 -2.53
CA ARG A 89 1.55 6.71 -1.68
C ARG A 89 0.43 7.41 -2.45
N GLU A 90 -0.65 7.68 -1.74
CA GLU A 90 -1.77 8.48 -2.20
C GLU A 90 -1.77 9.86 -1.52
N ASN A 91 -1.52 9.87 -0.21
CA ASN A 91 -1.46 11.05 0.62
C ASN A 91 -0.03 11.62 0.69
N ALA A 92 0.12 12.91 0.40
CA ALA A 92 1.40 13.60 0.49
C ALA A 92 1.99 13.58 1.91
N GLU A 93 1.15 13.52 2.95
CA GLU A 93 1.60 13.45 4.35
C GLU A 93 2.42 12.19 4.64
N VAL A 94 2.17 11.08 3.93
CA VAL A 94 2.97 9.86 4.06
C VAL A 94 4.39 10.09 3.55
N GLU A 95 4.55 10.79 2.43
CA GLU A 95 5.85 11.13 1.87
C GLU A 95 6.60 12.11 2.78
N GLU A 96 5.93 13.15 3.26
CA GLU A 96 6.52 14.14 4.18
C GLU A 96 6.99 13.49 5.49
N ALA A 97 6.20 12.57 6.05
CA ALA A 97 6.56 11.84 7.25
C ALA A 97 7.71 10.84 7.00
N ALA A 98 7.73 10.17 5.84
CA ALA A 98 8.84 9.30 5.45
C ALA A 98 10.15 10.09 5.32
N ASP A 99 10.11 11.24 4.65
CA ASP A 99 11.21 12.17 4.52
C ASP A 99 11.74 12.63 5.89
N ALA A 100 10.85 13.01 6.81
CA ALA A 100 11.23 13.42 8.16
C ALA A 100 11.91 12.29 8.94
N LEU A 101 11.44 11.05 8.79
CA LEU A 101 12.06 9.88 9.41
C LEU A 101 13.46 9.63 8.85
N VAL A 102 13.65 9.71 7.54
CA VAL A 102 14.97 9.53 6.92
C VAL A 102 15.96 10.62 7.36
N ARG A 103 15.55 11.90 7.39
CA ARG A 103 16.40 13.00 7.89
C ARG A 103 16.83 12.76 9.33
N THR A 104 15.90 12.37 10.19
CA THR A 104 16.16 12.04 11.61
C THR A 104 17.25 10.97 11.77
N LEU A 105 17.29 9.99 10.87
CA LEU A 105 18.24 8.88 10.90
C LEU A 105 19.56 9.17 10.15
N GLY A 106 19.53 10.10 9.20
CA GLY A 106 20.69 10.50 8.40
C GLY A 106 21.61 11.50 9.12
N ASP A 107 21.05 12.37 9.96
CA ASP A 107 21.82 13.47 10.56
C ASP A 107 22.67 13.01 11.75
N GLY A 108 22.32 11.91 12.43
CA GLY A 108 23.19 11.27 13.43
C GLY A 108 23.66 12.15 14.61
N GLU A 109 23.12 13.36 14.76
CA GLU A 109 23.51 14.31 15.80
C GLU A 109 22.71 14.09 17.10
N GLY A 110 23.35 14.33 18.25
CA GLY A 110 22.74 14.20 19.57
C GLY A 110 23.12 12.93 20.33
N SER A 111 22.63 12.80 21.57
CA SER A 111 22.83 11.59 22.38
C SER A 111 22.00 10.43 21.83
N THR A 112 22.40 9.18 22.08
CA THR A 112 21.64 7.99 21.70
C THR A 112 20.19 8.03 22.19
N GLU A 113 19.96 8.55 23.40
CA GLU A 113 18.62 8.71 23.96
C GLU A 113 17.76 9.71 23.17
N GLN A 114 18.37 10.83 22.77
CA GLN A 114 17.70 11.83 21.94
C GLN A 114 17.41 11.32 20.53
N GLN A 115 18.34 10.57 19.94
CA GLN A 115 18.14 9.92 18.65
C GLN A 115 16.99 8.90 18.69
N LEU A 116 16.91 8.10 19.75
CA LEU A 116 15.80 7.15 19.94
C LEU A 116 14.45 7.85 20.13
N ALA A 117 14.42 8.97 20.86
CA ALA A 117 13.22 9.77 21.04
C ALA A 117 12.76 10.38 19.70
N ASN A 118 13.68 11.00 18.96
CA ASN A 118 13.39 11.59 17.66
C ASN A 118 12.92 10.53 16.65
N TYR A 119 13.59 9.37 16.62
CA TYR A 119 13.16 8.23 15.79
C TYR A 119 11.74 7.79 16.13
N ARG A 120 11.42 7.58 17.42
CA ARG A 120 10.08 7.15 17.84
C ARG A 120 9.01 8.13 17.38
N GLN A 121 9.25 9.42 17.61
CA GLN A 121 8.32 10.46 17.18
C GLN A 121 8.13 10.47 15.65
N ALA A 122 9.21 10.40 14.88
CA ALA A 122 9.13 10.38 13.42
C ALA A 122 8.46 9.09 12.88
N ALA A 123 8.74 7.95 13.50
CA ALA A 123 8.10 6.68 13.16
C ALA A 123 6.59 6.69 13.48
N ASP A 124 6.20 7.25 14.63
CA ASP A 124 4.78 7.41 15.01
C ASP A 124 4.04 8.33 14.04
N ASN A 125 4.67 9.44 13.61
CA ASN A 125 4.10 10.33 12.60
C ASN A 125 3.88 9.62 11.26
N PHE A 126 4.88 8.85 10.79
CA PHE A 126 4.74 8.06 9.57
C PHE A 126 3.64 7.01 9.69
N LEU A 127 3.59 6.27 10.80
CA LEU A 127 2.55 5.27 11.04
C LEU A 127 1.15 5.90 11.15
N GLY A 128 1.04 7.12 11.69
CA GLY A 128 -0.19 7.90 11.70
C GLY A 128 -0.67 8.19 10.28
N ALA A 129 0.17 8.84 9.47
CA ALA A 129 -0.14 9.17 8.08
C ALA A 129 -0.47 7.92 7.25
N ALA A 130 0.28 6.83 7.42
CA ALA A 130 0.05 5.56 6.73
C ALA A 130 -1.30 4.94 7.12
N ARG A 131 -1.67 4.97 8.41
CA ARG A 131 -2.98 4.49 8.87
C ARG A 131 -4.12 5.33 8.33
N ASP A 132 -3.96 6.65 8.27
CA ASP A 132 -4.98 7.54 7.74
C ASP A 132 -5.16 7.30 6.24
N GLU A 133 -4.08 7.09 5.49
CA GLU A 133 -4.16 6.73 4.07
C GLU A 133 -4.87 5.38 3.86
N ILE A 134 -4.48 4.34 4.61
CA ILE A 134 -5.10 3.00 4.50
C ILE A 134 -6.56 3.02 4.98
N GLY A 135 -6.87 3.81 6.01
CA GLY A 135 -8.21 3.92 6.61
C GLY A 135 -9.19 4.73 5.77
N THR A 136 -8.72 5.70 5.01
CA THR A 136 -9.52 6.49 4.06
C THR A 136 -9.82 5.74 2.75
N THR A 137 -9.12 4.63 2.45
CA THR A 137 -9.36 3.82 1.25
C THR A 137 -10.53 2.81 1.38
N ASN A 138 -11.29 2.82 2.49
CA ASN A 138 -12.48 1.97 2.67
C ASN A 138 -13.73 2.62 2.02
N PRO A 139 -14.32 2.06 0.95
CA PRO A 139 -15.58 2.53 0.38
C PRO A 139 -16.83 2.16 1.20
#